data_AF-A0A8H5MDE9-F1
#
_entry.id   AF-A0A8H5MDE9-F1
#
_cell.length_a   1.000
_cell.length_b   1.000
_cell.length_c   1.000
_cell.angle_alpha   90.00
_cell.angle_beta   90.00
_cell.angle_gamma   90.00
#
_symmetry.space_group_name_H-M   'P 1'
#
loop_
_entity.id
_entity.type
_entity.pdbx_description
1 polymer ?
#
loop_
_entity_poly.entity_id
_entity_poly.type
_entity_poly.pdbx_seq_one_letter_code
_entity_poly.pdbx_strand_id
1 'polypeptide(L)'
;MAKTRAAKPTKRIGTRRTRASVKARDIVGGPAQHSPLAVAATSIAPATSIAPVTSIAPITSITPVLRKSAQSARVSSVDCQVELPTFVETTALGHPAAADEDLLDESQSMFCASCGNGGGELIRCQAFKYLSGVHRKCNRHFCQGLSGSRRCLELSRALTNKDLAGLGLFMACPACWFEFFPKVPYRGFYSADSLSPDESYLVTVNALKRSWSRPLYISCTALVAITLPGEQIPVFHQLSLILGQYHANTPIQVTQTEILFDFGDEKGIQSYARSVSRLIKEMKTNGVTRVIVVFTTHSTPDDGRLHYRSGGEAGGLSDDASRVLSNVFNRELCIFLQQPDVHSTLFVMTCGAAFSNQKSFDAFTNLRSSDAFNIVVAFPSSEMEPLETASFCAAFLRRVILQGGGVERALPGLCIDHCALGAHAQILIWHGSSESANDSSLVRITRALWCHEVEAPCGIRLINIRCPCCFLLRQRKVQVETDPGDHSRRRLAIRCKGLVKKCPPTYIPLKGIHATAPLGASSSTGEWVFRSYNI
;
A
#
# COMPACT_ATOMS: atom_id res chain seq x y z
N MET A 1 -45.89 17.51 61.28
CA MET A 1 -44.65 17.62 62.07
C MET A 1 -43.68 16.53 61.63
N ALA A 2 -42.70 16.90 60.81
CA ALA A 2 -41.75 15.99 60.17
C ALA A 2 -40.61 15.63 61.14
N LYS A 3 -40.28 14.33 61.24
CA LYS A 3 -39.15 13.79 62.01
C LYS A 3 -37.92 13.69 61.12
N THR A 4 -36.93 14.54 61.40
CA THR A 4 -35.59 14.52 60.81
C THR A 4 -34.76 13.36 61.37
N ARG A 5 -34.26 12.48 60.49
CA ARG A 5 -33.25 11.47 60.83
C ARG A 5 -31.86 12.02 60.55
N ALA A 6 -31.00 11.99 61.57
CA ALA A 6 -29.61 12.38 61.51
C ALA A 6 -28.74 11.33 60.79
N ALA A 7 -27.86 11.79 59.90
CA ALA A 7 -26.85 10.97 59.24
C ALA A 7 -25.52 11.02 60.02
N LYS A 8 -24.86 9.85 60.13
CA LYS A 8 -23.54 9.67 60.78
C LYS A 8 -22.40 10.20 59.91
N PRO A 9 -21.30 10.73 60.49
CA PRO A 9 -20.13 11.15 59.74
C PRO A 9 -19.16 9.99 59.47
N THR A 10 -18.68 9.90 58.22
CA THR A 10 -17.63 8.98 57.76
C THR A 10 -16.24 9.54 58.07
N LYS A 11 -15.38 8.67 58.62
CA LYS A 11 -13.96 8.91 58.95
C LYS A 11 -13.13 9.20 57.69
N ARG A 12 -12.39 10.32 57.69
CA ARG A 12 -11.30 10.61 56.75
C ARG A 12 -10.04 9.83 57.16
N ILE A 13 -9.51 9.03 56.23
CA ILE A 13 -8.18 8.42 56.31
C ILE A 13 -7.18 9.41 55.72
N GLY A 14 -6.23 9.87 56.55
CA GLY A 14 -5.12 10.72 56.11
C GLY A 14 -3.93 9.87 55.68
N THR A 15 -3.47 10.06 54.45
CA THR A 15 -2.21 9.50 53.95
C THR A 15 -1.10 10.55 54.03
N ARG A 16 -0.10 10.25 54.85
CA ARG A 16 1.11 11.00 55.18
C ARG A 16 2.09 10.94 53.99
N ARG A 17 2.45 12.09 53.40
CA ARG A 17 3.56 12.22 52.44
C ARG A 17 4.81 12.72 53.17
N THR A 18 5.86 11.92 53.20
CA THR A 18 7.22 12.31 53.60
C THR A 18 7.93 12.95 52.41
N ARG A 19 8.38 14.20 52.57
CA ARG A 19 9.33 14.87 51.67
C ARG A 19 10.74 14.62 52.20
N ALA A 20 11.60 14.02 51.38
CA ALA A 20 13.05 14.03 51.59
C ALA A 20 13.63 15.26 50.90
N SER A 21 14.27 16.14 51.66
CA SER A 21 15.05 17.28 51.18
C SER A 21 16.52 16.87 51.08
N VAL A 22 17.11 16.98 49.89
CA VAL A 22 18.55 16.87 49.70
C VAL A 22 19.12 18.29 49.72
N LYS A 23 19.96 18.57 50.72
CA LYS A 23 20.72 19.82 50.87
C LYS A 23 21.88 19.82 49.88
N ALA A 24 21.92 20.82 49.00
CA ALA A 24 23.12 21.23 48.29
C ALA A 24 24.08 21.90 49.28
N ARG A 25 25.37 21.55 49.20
CA ARG A 25 26.46 22.23 49.91
C ARG A 25 27.18 23.13 48.92
N ASP A 26 27.31 24.39 49.33
CA ASP A 26 28.22 25.38 48.76
C ASP A 26 29.67 24.97 48.97
N ILE A 27 30.49 25.12 47.93
CA ILE A 27 31.94 25.29 48.07
C ILE A 27 32.32 26.53 47.25
N VAL A 28 32.63 27.59 47.99
CA VAL A 28 33.30 28.81 47.54
C VAL A 28 34.80 28.56 47.60
N GLY A 29 35.54 28.92 46.54
CA GLY A 29 37.01 28.84 46.57
C GLY A 29 37.71 29.36 45.31
N GLY A 30 37.83 30.69 45.19
CA GLY A 30 39.09 31.37 44.84
C GLY A 30 39.57 31.40 43.37
N PRO A 31 40.09 32.55 42.87
CA PRO A 31 40.54 32.73 41.49
C PRO A 31 42.04 32.51 41.32
N ALA A 32 42.46 32.05 40.14
CA ALA A 32 43.84 32.16 39.69
C ALA A 32 43.89 32.56 38.20
N GLN A 33 44.53 33.70 37.96
CA GLN A 33 44.96 34.19 36.66
C GLN A 33 46.09 33.30 36.12
N HIS A 34 46.16 33.09 34.80
CA HIS A 34 47.36 33.29 33.97
C HIS A 34 47.08 33.00 32.48
N SER A 35 47.44 34.02 31.68
CA SER A 35 47.73 34.20 30.24
C SER A 35 47.83 33.03 29.24
N PRO A 36 47.78 33.35 27.92
CA PRO A 36 47.43 32.43 26.85
C PRO A 36 48.64 31.79 26.17
N LEU A 37 48.44 30.58 25.64
CA LEU A 37 49.35 29.95 24.68
C LEU A 37 48.55 29.59 23.43
N ALA A 38 48.86 30.30 22.35
CA ALA A 38 48.62 29.89 20.99
C ALA A 38 49.34 28.55 20.72
N VAL A 39 48.81 27.73 19.80
CA VAL A 39 49.59 27.00 18.77
C VAL A 39 48.65 26.21 17.85
N ALA A 40 48.92 26.42 16.56
CA ALA A 40 48.76 25.57 15.38
C ALA A 40 47.39 24.99 14.98
N ALA A 41 46.84 25.62 13.95
CA ALA A 41 46.07 24.95 12.90
C ALA A 41 46.90 23.84 12.25
N THR A 42 46.32 22.63 12.15
CA THR A 42 46.83 21.59 11.24
C THR A 42 45.75 21.29 10.20
N SER A 43 46.04 21.74 8.99
CA SER A 43 45.38 21.41 7.74
C SER A 43 45.64 19.94 7.41
N ILE A 44 44.60 19.14 7.22
CA ILE A 44 44.69 17.82 6.58
C ILE A 44 43.88 17.88 5.28
N ALA A 45 44.63 17.81 4.18
CA ALA A 45 44.13 17.69 2.81
C ALA A 45 43.60 16.26 2.53
N PRO A 46 42.78 16.06 1.48
CA PRO A 46 41.92 14.89 1.34
C PRO A 46 42.66 13.68 0.75
N ALA A 47 42.36 12.49 1.27
CA ALA A 47 42.80 11.24 0.70
C ALA A 47 42.01 10.90 -0.57
N THR A 48 42.76 10.63 -1.62
CA THR A 48 42.40 10.26 -2.99
C THR A 48 41.82 8.84 -3.12
N SER A 49 40.87 8.72 -4.06
CA SER A 49 40.77 7.65 -5.08
C SER A 49 40.96 6.19 -4.64
N ILE A 50 39.85 5.43 -4.62
CA ILE A 50 39.88 3.97 -4.76
C ILE A 50 39.09 3.60 -6.01
N ALA A 51 39.76 2.87 -6.91
CA ALA A 51 39.28 2.37 -8.18
C ALA A 51 38.23 1.23 -8.02
N PRO A 52 37.40 0.96 -9.04
CA PRO A 52 36.30 -0.01 -8.94
C PRO A 52 36.79 -1.46 -9.12
N VAL A 53 36.37 -2.33 -8.20
CA VAL A 53 36.54 -3.78 -8.33
C VAL A 53 35.47 -4.32 -9.28
N THR A 54 35.94 -5.03 -10.30
CA THR A 54 35.16 -5.69 -11.34
C THR A 54 34.90 -7.17 -10.99
N SER A 55 33.79 -7.67 -11.54
CA SER A 55 33.52 -9.08 -11.87
C SER A 55 33.19 -10.07 -10.72
N ILE A 56 31.93 -10.47 -10.65
CA ILE A 56 31.50 -11.74 -10.03
C ILE A 56 30.95 -12.63 -11.15
N ALA A 57 31.57 -13.80 -11.31
CA ALA A 57 31.20 -14.86 -12.25
C ALA A 57 29.90 -15.58 -11.84
N PRO A 58 29.18 -16.23 -12.77
CA PRO A 58 27.90 -16.89 -12.49
C PRO A 58 28.10 -18.28 -11.87
N ILE A 59 27.41 -18.53 -10.75
CA ILE A 59 27.32 -19.86 -10.13
C ILE A 59 26.35 -20.73 -10.95
N THR A 60 26.85 -21.85 -11.45
CA THR A 60 26.09 -22.90 -12.14
C THR A 60 25.76 -24.05 -11.21
N SER A 61 24.52 -24.54 -11.35
CA SER A 61 24.00 -25.89 -11.05
C SER A 61 24.25 -26.53 -9.68
N ILE A 62 23.17 -26.76 -8.93
CA ILE A 62 23.09 -27.76 -7.85
C ILE A 62 22.19 -28.90 -8.33
N THR A 63 22.77 -30.10 -8.46
CA THR A 63 22.08 -31.39 -8.64
C THR A 63 21.53 -31.91 -7.30
N PRO A 64 20.35 -32.57 -7.27
CA PRO A 64 19.80 -33.12 -6.03
C PRO A 64 20.36 -34.52 -5.72
N VAL A 65 20.81 -34.71 -4.48
CA VAL A 65 21.20 -36.02 -3.94
C VAL A 65 19.94 -36.77 -3.49
N LEU A 66 19.64 -37.85 -4.20
CA LEU A 66 18.71 -38.91 -3.80
C LEU A 66 19.24 -39.65 -2.56
N ARG A 67 18.42 -39.73 -1.50
CA ARG A 67 18.55 -40.77 -0.47
C ARG A 67 17.29 -41.63 -0.45
N LYS A 68 17.47 -42.92 -0.72
CA LYS A 68 16.49 -44.00 -0.57
C LYS A 68 16.74 -44.78 0.71
N SER A 69 15.69 -45.51 1.12
CA SER A 69 15.61 -46.64 2.07
C SER A 69 15.35 -46.25 3.54
N ALA A 70 14.50 -46.94 4.32
CA ALA A 70 13.77 -48.18 4.13
C ALA A 70 12.51 -48.25 5.03
N GLN A 71 11.62 -49.19 4.70
CA GLN A 71 10.31 -49.53 5.29
C GLN A 71 10.37 -50.26 6.65
N SER A 72 9.19 -50.33 7.30
CA SER A 72 8.61 -51.45 8.13
C SER A 72 8.00 -50.88 9.43
N ALA A 73 6.81 -51.18 9.94
CA ALA A 73 5.79 -52.19 9.63
C ALA A 73 4.42 -51.85 10.29
N ARG A 74 3.35 -52.41 9.69
CA ARG A 74 2.09 -53.02 10.23
C ARG A 74 1.08 -52.17 11.04
N VAL A 75 -0.12 -51.94 10.48
CA VAL A 75 -1.41 -52.69 10.57
C VAL A 75 -2.29 -52.25 11.76
N SER A 76 -3.43 -51.62 11.46
CA SER A 76 -4.75 -52.04 11.97
C SER A 76 -5.86 -51.30 11.21
N SER A 77 -6.66 -52.08 10.49
CA SER A 77 -7.94 -51.77 9.86
C SER A 77 -9.01 -51.45 10.91
N VAL A 78 -9.84 -50.43 10.66
CA VAL A 78 -11.20 -50.35 11.19
C VAL A 78 -12.11 -49.79 10.11
N ASP A 79 -12.93 -50.67 9.55
CA ASP A 79 -14.14 -50.35 8.80
C ASP A 79 -15.21 -49.81 9.77
N CYS A 80 -15.83 -48.69 9.43
CA CYS A 80 -17.11 -48.29 9.98
C CYS A 80 -18.00 -47.81 8.83
N GLN A 81 -18.83 -48.72 8.34
CA GLN A 81 -20.09 -48.40 7.68
C GLN A 81 -21.05 -47.82 8.73
N VAL A 82 -21.69 -46.69 8.44
CA VAL A 82 -22.95 -46.32 9.09
C VAL A 82 -23.88 -45.75 8.02
N GLU A 83 -25.07 -46.32 8.00
CA GLU A 83 -26.17 -46.12 7.07
C GLU A 83 -26.87 -44.76 7.25
N LEU A 84 -27.50 -44.32 6.16
CA LEU A 84 -28.44 -43.21 6.04
C LEU A 84 -29.73 -43.47 6.85
N PRO A 85 -30.47 -42.39 7.18
CA PRO A 85 -31.91 -42.42 7.05
C PRO A 85 -32.40 -41.46 5.96
N THR A 86 -33.18 -42.06 5.08
CA THR A 86 -34.06 -41.48 4.06
C THR A 86 -35.16 -40.63 4.69
N PHE A 87 -35.44 -39.45 4.13
CA PHE A 87 -36.80 -38.92 4.00
C PHE A 87 -36.92 -38.14 2.68
N VAL A 88 -38.14 -38.19 2.15
CA VAL A 88 -38.55 -38.12 0.74
C VAL A 88 -39.34 -36.83 0.48
N GLU A 89 -39.03 -36.20 -0.68
CA GLU A 89 -39.84 -35.33 -1.58
C GLU A 89 -40.49 -34.03 -1.05
N THR A 90 -40.74 -32.96 -1.82
CA THR A 90 -40.54 -32.60 -3.24
C THR A 90 -40.61 -31.06 -3.30
N THR A 91 -39.81 -30.40 -4.14
CA THR A 91 -40.33 -29.51 -5.21
C THR A 91 -39.23 -29.00 -6.14
N ALA A 92 -39.42 -29.35 -7.42
CA ALA A 92 -38.98 -28.68 -8.65
C ALA A 92 -37.49 -28.31 -8.83
N LEU A 93 -36.83 -29.19 -9.59
CA LEU A 93 -35.63 -28.95 -10.39
C LEU A 93 -35.82 -27.75 -11.35
N GLY A 94 -35.00 -26.72 -11.15
CA GLY A 94 -34.53 -25.86 -12.23
C GLY A 94 -33.02 -26.07 -12.37
N HIS A 95 -32.57 -26.58 -13.51
CA HIS A 95 -31.15 -26.67 -13.84
C HIS A 95 -30.50 -25.28 -13.74
N PRO A 96 -29.30 -25.13 -13.12
CA PRO A 96 -28.57 -23.88 -13.19
C PRO A 96 -28.04 -23.72 -14.62
N ALA A 97 -28.44 -22.62 -15.26
CA ALA A 97 -27.81 -22.16 -16.47
C ALA A 97 -26.31 -21.96 -16.21
N ALA A 98 -25.49 -22.38 -17.18
CA ALA A 98 -24.08 -22.08 -17.24
C ALA A 98 -23.88 -20.56 -17.33
N ALA A 99 -23.75 -19.90 -16.20
CA ALA A 99 -23.41 -18.48 -16.09
C ALA A 99 -22.79 -18.25 -14.72
N ASP A 100 -21.46 -18.40 -14.60
CA ASP A 100 -20.68 -17.66 -13.59
C ASP A 100 -19.14 -17.77 -13.74
N GLU A 101 -18.61 -17.89 -14.97
CA GLU A 101 -17.17 -17.65 -15.22
C GLU A 101 -16.87 -16.24 -15.77
N ASP A 102 -17.87 -15.46 -16.17
CA ASP A 102 -17.66 -14.15 -16.81
C ASP A 102 -17.46 -12.98 -15.81
N LEU A 103 -17.85 -13.14 -14.53
CA LEU A 103 -17.87 -12.03 -13.56
C LEU A 103 -16.51 -11.67 -12.94
N LEU A 104 -15.52 -12.57 -12.97
CA LEU A 104 -14.16 -12.28 -12.48
C LEU A 104 -13.25 -11.65 -13.57
N ASP A 105 -13.61 -11.80 -14.85
CA ASP A 105 -12.83 -11.30 -16.01
C ASP A 105 -13.14 -9.82 -16.35
N GLU A 106 -14.18 -9.23 -15.74
CA GLU A 106 -14.58 -7.83 -15.99
C GLU A 106 -13.69 -6.79 -15.30
N SER A 107 -13.00 -7.13 -14.21
CA SER A 107 -12.19 -6.15 -13.48
C SER A 107 -10.94 -5.67 -14.26
N GLN A 108 -10.34 -6.54 -15.09
CA GLN A 108 -9.24 -6.17 -16.00
C GLN A 108 -9.74 -5.49 -17.29
N SER A 109 -11.06 -5.51 -17.55
CA SER A 109 -11.68 -4.97 -18.77
C SER A 109 -11.82 -3.45 -18.79
N MET A 110 -11.57 -2.77 -17.66
CA MET A 110 -11.84 -1.34 -17.52
C MET A 110 -10.72 -0.41 -18.03
N PHE A 111 -9.62 -0.94 -18.54
CA PHE A 111 -8.45 -0.14 -18.95
C PHE A 111 -7.97 -0.47 -20.36
N CYS A 112 -7.59 0.58 -21.09
CA CYS A 112 -6.81 0.40 -22.30
C CYS A 112 -5.45 -0.27 -22.00
N ALA A 113 -5.19 -1.44 -22.55
CA ALA A 113 -3.94 -2.18 -22.44
C ALA A 113 -2.73 -1.44 -23.02
N SER A 114 -2.94 -0.47 -23.91
CA SER A 114 -1.86 0.39 -24.41
C SER A 114 -1.62 1.61 -23.51
N CYS A 115 -2.64 2.44 -23.25
CA CYS A 115 -2.46 3.69 -22.51
C CYS A 115 -2.99 3.71 -21.08
N GLY A 116 -3.47 2.60 -20.52
CA GLY A 116 -3.93 2.47 -19.13
C GLY A 116 -5.09 3.37 -18.72
N ASN A 117 -5.59 4.22 -19.63
CA ASN A 117 -6.74 5.06 -19.37
C ASN A 117 -7.99 4.18 -19.40
N GLY A 118 -8.76 4.20 -18.31
CA GLY A 118 -10.17 3.83 -18.31
C GLY A 118 -11.06 5.04 -18.62
N GLY A 119 -12.37 4.84 -18.72
CA GLY A 119 -13.35 5.93 -18.88
C GLY A 119 -13.53 6.41 -20.33
N GLY A 120 -13.74 5.49 -21.26
CA GLY A 120 -14.09 5.77 -22.65
C GLY A 120 -14.53 4.48 -23.33
N GLU A 121 -14.96 4.55 -24.58
CA GLU A 121 -15.27 3.33 -25.33
C GLU A 121 -14.00 2.49 -25.50
N LEU A 122 -14.10 1.21 -25.13
CA LEU A 122 -13.02 0.25 -25.21
C LEU A 122 -13.40 -0.85 -26.22
N ILE A 123 -12.47 -1.18 -27.11
CA ILE A 123 -12.57 -2.35 -27.99
C ILE A 123 -11.75 -3.48 -27.38
N ARG A 124 -12.32 -4.70 -27.37
CA ARG A 124 -11.66 -5.90 -26.84
C ARG A 124 -10.86 -6.57 -27.96
N CYS A 125 -9.68 -7.07 -27.63
CA CYS A 125 -8.95 -7.97 -28.52
C CYS A 125 -9.75 -9.25 -28.75
N GLN A 126 -10.05 -9.57 -30.01
CA GLN A 126 -10.80 -10.73 -30.45
C GLN A 126 -9.91 -11.79 -31.13
N ALA A 127 -8.59 -11.58 -31.14
CA ALA A 127 -7.62 -12.47 -31.79
C ALA A 127 -7.82 -13.95 -31.45
N PHE A 128 -8.17 -14.29 -30.20
CA PHE A 128 -8.37 -15.68 -29.78
C PHE A 128 -9.51 -16.42 -30.51
N LYS A 129 -10.49 -15.68 -31.07
CA LYS A 129 -11.60 -16.27 -31.83
C LYS A 129 -11.21 -16.64 -33.26
N TYR A 130 -10.26 -15.89 -33.83
CA TYR A 130 -9.95 -15.94 -35.27
C TYR A 130 -8.54 -16.46 -35.56
N LEU A 131 -7.64 -16.42 -34.58
CA LEU A 131 -6.27 -16.95 -34.65
C LEU A 131 -6.17 -18.17 -33.75
N SER A 132 -6.29 -19.37 -34.33
CA SER A 132 -6.14 -20.64 -33.62
C SER A 132 -4.66 -20.86 -33.26
N GLY A 133 -4.36 -21.23 -32.00
CA GLY A 133 -2.96 -21.47 -31.63
C GLY A 133 -2.67 -21.58 -30.15
N VAL A 134 -2.52 -20.47 -29.42
CA VAL A 134 -1.81 -20.54 -28.11
C VAL A 134 -2.37 -19.62 -27.01
N HIS A 135 -3.19 -18.60 -27.30
CA HIS A 135 -3.75 -17.75 -26.25
C HIS A 135 -5.21 -18.08 -25.93
N ARG A 136 -5.43 -18.88 -24.87
CA ARG A 136 -6.77 -19.38 -24.49
C ARG A 136 -7.81 -18.31 -24.13
N LYS A 137 -7.46 -17.02 -24.00
CA LYS A 137 -8.38 -15.85 -23.89
C LYS A 137 -7.53 -14.58 -23.76
N CYS A 138 -7.33 -13.81 -24.84
CA CYS A 138 -6.74 -12.47 -24.70
C CYS A 138 -7.82 -11.50 -24.20
N ASN A 139 -7.66 -10.96 -22.99
CA ASN A 139 -8.63 -10.03 -22.40
C ASN A 139 -8.19 -8.55 -22.46
N ARG A 140 -7.29 -8.22 -23.39
CA ARG A 140 -6.79 -6.84 -23.53
C ARG A 140 -7.82 -5.95 -24.20
N HIS A 141 -8.07 -4.79 -23.61
CA HIS A 141 -8.98 -3.77 -24.12
C HIS A 141 -8.18 -2.57 -24.64
N PHE A 142 -8.68 -1.81 -25.61
CA PHE A 142 -7.98 -0.63 -26.14
C PHE A 142 -8.96 0.52 -26.27
N CYS A 143 -8.58 1.70 -25.78
CA CYS A 143 -9.42 2.88 -25.91
C CYS A 143 -9.45 3.36 -27.36
N GLN A 144 -10.66 3.63 -27.82
CA GLN A 144 -10.92 4.23 -29.12
C GLN A 144 -11.42 5.66 -28.98
N GLY A 145 -11.35 6.40 -30.07
CA GLY A 145 -12.01 7.68 -30.25
C GLY A 145 -11.92 8.13 -31.70
N LEU A 146 -12.59 9.22 -32.02
CA LEU A 146 -12.53 9.81 -33.35
C LEU A 146 -11.13 10.37 -33.67
N SER A 147 -10.86 10.65 -34.94
CA SER A 147 -9.64 11.33 -35.38
C SER A 147 -9.34 12.58 -34.54
N GLY A 148 -8.10 12.71 -34.07
CA GLY A 148 -7.67 13.83 -33.22
C GLY A 148 -7.98 13.67 -31.72
N SER A 149 -8.67 12.60 -31.32
CA SER A 149 -8.98 12.33 -29.89
C SER A 149 -7.77 11.94 -29.04
N ARG A 150 -6.61 11.65 -29.66
CA ARG A 150 -5.39 11.17 -29.00
C ARG A 150 -5.59 9.84 -28.24
N ARG A 151 -6.64 9.09 -28.58
CA ARG A 151 -6.92 7.73 -28.07
C ARG A 151 -5.97 6.73 -28.73
N CYS A 152 -5.91 5.50 -28.21
CA CYS A 152 -4.97 4.49 -28.70
C CYS A 152 -5.31 3.98 -30.09
N LEU A 153 -6.60 3.89 -30.37
CA LEU A 153 -7.17 3.64 -31.67
C LEU A 153 -7.95 4.90 -32.07
N GLU A 154 -7.45 5.63 -33.06
CA GLU A 154 -8.22 6.71 -33.69
C GLU A 154 -8.95 6.15 -34.89
N LEU A 155 -10.27 6.23 -34.85
CA LEU A 155 -11.16 5.66 -35.84
C LEU A 155 -11.91 6.77 -36.60
N SER A 156 -12.36 6.46 -37.79
CA SER A 156 -13.24 7.35 -38.57
C SER A 156 -14.63 7.45 -37.94
N ARG A 157 -15.04 6.41 -37.20
CA ARG A 157 -16.26 6.36 -36.38
C ARG A 157 -16.05 5.48 -35.15
N ALA A 158 -16.82 5.72 -34.09
CA ALA A 158 -16.87 4.82 -32.94
C ALA A 158 -17.35 3.41 -33.36
N LEU A 159 -16.68 2.35 -32.87
CA LEU A 159 -17.04 0.96 -33.17
C LEU A 159 -17.14 0.14 -31.88
N THR A 160 -18.24 -0.54 -31.66
CA THR A 160 -18.35 -1.53 -30.59
C THR A 160 -17.81 -2.89 -31.06
N ASN A 161 -17.55 -3.80 -30.11
CA ASN A 161 -17.22 -5.20 -30.45
C ASN A 161 -18.33 -5.89 -31.27
N LYS A 162 -19.60 -5.45 -31.10
CA LYS A 162 -20.74 -5.95 -31.89
C LYS A 162 -20.70 -5.42 -33.33
N ASP A 163 -20.34 -4.15 -33.51
CA ASP A 163 -20.20 -3.55 -34.83
C ASP A 163 -19.10 -4.26 -35.63
N LEU A 164 -17.96 -4.55 -34.99
CA LEU A 164 -16.88 -5.31 -35.63
C LEU A 164 -17.37 -6.68 -36.14
N ALA A 165 -18.08 -7.42 -35.29
CA ALA A 165 -18.62 -8.73 -35.68
C ALA A 165 -19.64 -8.60 -36.84
N GLY A 166 -20.51 -7.60 -36.81
CA GLY A 166 -21.48 -7.34 -37.89
C GLY A 166 -20.83 -6.93 -39.21
N LEU A 167 -19.62 -6.37 -39.16
CA LEU A 167 -18.82 -6.00 -40.34
C LEU A 167 -17.90 -7.14 -40.82
N GLY A 168 -17.92 -8.31 -40.18
CA GLY A 168 -16.97 -9.39 -40.47
C GLY A 168 -15.52 -9.01 -40.14
N LEU A 169 -15.33 -8.09 -39.19
CA LEU A 169 -14.02 -7.62 -38.74
C LEU A 169 -13.73 -8.09 -37.32
N PHE A 170 -12.46 -8.15 -36.99
CA PHE A 170 -12.01 -8.32 -35.61
C PHE A 170 -10.80 -7.43 -35.33
N MET A 171 -10.65 -7.07 -34.05
CA MET A 171 -9.46 -6.38 -33.58
C MET A 171 -8.48 -7.37 -32.96
N ALA A 172 -7.24 -7.38 -33.42
CA ALA A 172 -6.15 -8.08 -32.73
C ALA A 172 -5.31 -7.06 -31.98
N CYS A 173 -4.93 -7.32 -30.73
CA CYS A 173 -3.96 -6.45 -30.05
C CYS A 173 -2.56 -6.64 -30.66
N PRO A 174 -1.62 -5.67 -30.51
CA PRO A 174 -0.28 -5.81 -31.08
C PRO A 174 0.45 -7.08 -30.63
N ALA A 175 0.26 -7.48 -29.37
CA ALA A 175 0.91 -8.66 -28.81
C ALA A 175 0.48 -9.95 -29.50
N CYS A 176 -0.84 -10.18 -29.58
CA CYS A 176 -1.37 -11.34 -30.28
C CYS A 176 -0.97 -11.28 -31.75
N TRP A 177 -1.04 -10.11 -32.39
CA TRP A 177 -0.68 -10.02 -33.81
C TRP A 177 0.77 -10.39 -34.09
N PHE A 178 1.73 -9.83 -33.35
CA PHE A 178 3.15 -10.10 -33.58
C PHE A 178 3.58 -11.52 -33.20
N GLU A 179 2.82 -12.18 -32.31
CA GLU A 179 3.04 -13.59 -32.00
C GLU A 179 2.69 -14.49 -33.20
N PHE A 180 1.55 -14.25 -33.86
CA PHE A 180 1.14 -15.04 -35.03
C PHE A 180 1.81 -14.58 -36.32
N PHE A 181 2.08 -13.29 -36.46
CA PHE A 181 2.58 -12.66 -37.68
C PHE A 181 3.75 -11.70 -37.41
N PRO A 182 4.90 -12.19 -36.92
CA PRO A 182 6.02 -11.36 -36.49
C PRO A 182 6.62 -10.49 -37.60
N LYS A 183 6.39 -10.85 -38.86
CA LYS A 183 6.90 -10.13 -40.05
C LYS A 183 5.85 -9.25 -40.73
N VAL A 184 4.60 -9.28 -40.28
CA VAL A 184 3.51 -8.54 -40.92
C VAL A 184 3.24 -7.25 -40.14
N PRO A 185 3.22 -6.07 -40.79
CA PRO A 185 2.93 -4.82 -40.12
C PRO A 185 1.59 -4.84 -39.39
N TYR A 186 1.57 -4.35 -38.16
CA TYR A 186 0.33 -4.26 -37.38
C TYR A 186 -0.56 -3.12 -37.88
N ARG A 187 -1.84 -3.44 -38.07
CA ARG A 187 -2.90 -2.56 -38.59
C ARG A 187 -4.16 -2.52 -37.71
N GLY A 188 -4.18 -3.15 -36.55
CA GLY A 188 -5.31 -3.07 -35.62
C GLY A 188 -6.50 -3.96 -35.96
N PHE A 189 -7.18 -3.69 -37.09
CA PHE A 189 -8.38 -4.40 -37.53
C PHE A 189 -8.12 -5.27 -38.75
N TYR A 190 -8.75 -6.44 -38.77
CA TYR A 190 -8.55 -7.44 -39.80
C TYR A 190 -9.88 -8.11 -40.14
N SER A 191 -10.03 -8.52 -41.40
CA SER A 191 -11.15 -9.35 -41.84
C SER A 191 -11.10 -10.72 -41.18
N ALA A 192 -12.25 -11.18 -40.67
CA ALA A 192 -12.39 -12.50 -40.07
C ALA A 192 -12.12 -13.64 -41.06
N ASP A 193 -12.43 -13.44 -42.34
CA ASP A 193 -12.36 -14.49 -43.36
C ASP A 193 -10.97 -14.57 -44.01
N SER A 194 -10.38 -13.43 -44.34
CA SER A 194 -9.12 -13.37 -45.10
C SER A 194 -7.89 -13.07 -44.24
N LEU A 195 -8.09 -12.64 -42.98
CA LEU A 195 -7.05 -12.08 -42.11
C LEU A 195 -6.31 -10.87 -42.72
N SER A 196 -6.83 -10.29 -43.80
CA SER A 196 -6.26 -9.09 -44.41
C SER A 196 -6.61 -7.86 -43.56
N PRO A 197 -5.70 -6.88 -43.45
CA PRO A 197 -5.99 -5.65 -42.73
C PRO A 197 -7.13 -4.88 -43.38
N ASP A 198 -8.01 -4.31 -42.57
CA ASP A 198 -9.06 -3.38 -43.02
C ASP A 198 -8.70 -1.95 -42.57
N GLU A 199 -8.39 -1.09 -43.55
CA GLU A 199 -7.99 0.30 -43.32
C GLU A 199 -9.18 1.27 -43.39
N SER A 200 -10.39 0.80 -43.69
CA SER A 200 -11.58 1.63 -43.91
C SER A 200 -12.02 2.40 -42.66
N TYR A 201 -11.70 1.86 -41.49
CA TYR A 201 -12.17 2.38 -40.20
C TYR A 201 -11.06 2.98 -39.33
N LEU A 202 -9.80 2.61 -39.60
CA LEU A 202 -8.68 2.99 -38.76
C LEU A 202 -7.97 4.20 -39.35
N VAL A 203 -8.09 5.34 -38.67
CA VAL A 203 -7.38 6.56 -39.04
C VAL A 203 -5.94 6.49 -38.56
N THR A 204 -5.70 6.09 -37.31
CA THR A 204 -4.35 5.98 -36.75
C THR A 204 -4.28 5.01 -35.58
N VAL A 205 -3.27 4.13 -35.57
CA VAL A 205 -2.89 3.34 -34.39
C VAL A 205 -1.83 4.09 -33.59
N ASN A 206 -2.28 4.91 -32.65
CA ASN A 206 -1.37 5.53 -31.69
C ASN A 206 -0.76 4.49 -30.73
N ALA A 207 -1.39 3.31 -30.58
CA ALA A 207 -0.93 2.21 -29.73
C ALA A 207 0.42 1.60 -30.14
N LEU A 208 0.87 1.77 -31.39
CA LEU A 208 2.18 1.35 -31.87
C LEU A 208 3.24 2.44 -31.75
N LYS A 209 2.85 3.70 -32.00
CA LYS A 209 3.73 4.88 -31.86
C LYS A 209 4.06 5.16 -30.40
N ARG A 210 3.12 4.86 -29.50
CA ARG A 210 3.41 4.63 -28.09
C ARG A 210 4.12 3.30 -28.03
N SER A 211 5.45 3.30 -27.98
CA SER A 211 6.21 2.10 -27.65
C SER A 211 5.54 1.37 -26.48
N TRP A 212 5.64 0.04 -26.43
CA TRP A 212 5.11 -0.71 -25.29
C TRP A 212 5.71 -0.23 -23.95
N SER A 213 6.86 0.43 -24.00
CA SER A 213 7.23 1.49 -23.06
C SER A 213 6.47 2.77 -23.38
N ARG A 214 5.38 3.12 -22.67
CA ARG A 214 4.91 4.51 -22.69
C ARG A 214 6.12 5.46 -22.64
N PRO A 215 6.10 6.66 -23.25
CA PRO A 215 6.93 7.73 -22.72
C PRO A 215 6.47 7.88 -21.28
N LEU A 216 7.25 7.31 -20.36
CA LEU A 216 6.91 7.35 -18.97
C LEU A 216 6.94 8.83 -18.62
N TYR A 217 5.93 9.30 -17.88
CA TYR A 217 5.93 10.65 -17.32
C TYR A 217 6.97 10.75 -16.19
N ILE A 218 8.19 10.29 -16.44
CA ILE A 218 9.32 10.35 -15.50
C ILE A 218 10.11 11.63 -15.75
N SER A 219 9.92 12.31 -16.89
CA SER A 219 10.51 13.63 -17.12
C SER A 219 10.27 14.50 -15.90
N CYS A 220 11.37 14.83 -15.21
CA CYS A 220 11.38 15.67 -14.03
C CYS A 220 10.74 15.04 -12.76
N THR A 221 11.14 13.82 -12.41
CA THR A 221 10.71 13.16 -11.15
C THR A 221 11.82 13.20 -10.10
N ALA A 222 11.48 13.53 -8.85
CA ALA A 222 12.33 13.34 -7.68
C ALA A 222 11.78 12.21 -6.80
N LEU A 223 12.67 11.31 -6.38
CA LEU A 223 12.42 10.33 -5.33
C LEU A 223 13.19 10.77 -4.09
N VAL A 224 12.47 11.10 -3.02
CA VAL A 224 13.03 11.66 -1.79
C VAL A 224 12.75 10.70 -0.64
N ALA A 225 13.79 10.23 0.02
CA ALA A 225 13.67 9.52 1.30
C ALA A 225 13.88 10.52 2.44
N ILE A 226 12.98 10.53 3.42
CA ILE A 226 13.16 11.28 4.67
C ILE A 226 13.09 10.29 5.82
N THR A 227 14.20 10.13 6.54
CA THR A 227 14.34 9.04 7.53
C THR A 227 15.15 9.44 8.75
N LEU A 228 15.02 8.67 9.83
CA LEU A 228 15.89 8.76 10.98
C LEU A 228 17.28 8.16 10.66
N PRO A 229 18.36 8.66 11.27
CA PRO A 229 19.68 8.06 11.16
C PRO A 229 19.67 6.58 11.57
N GLY A 230 20.24 5.73 10.72
CA GLY A 230 20.39 4.28 10.97
C GLY A 230 19.22 3.42 10.49
N GLU A 231 18.13 4.04 10.04
CA GLU A 231 17.00 3.31 9.46
C GLU A 231 17.28 2.96 8.00
N GLN A 232 17.14 1.68 7.65
CA GLN A 232 17.16 1.26 6.25
C GLN A 232 15.79 1.50 5.63
N ILE A 233 15.78 1.93 4.37
CA ILE A 233 14.54 2.14 3.61
C ILE A 233 14.54 1.22 2.38
N PRO A 234 14.28 -0.10 2.54
CA PRO A 234 14.24 -1.04 1.42
C PRO A 234 13.29 -0.59 0.31
N VAL A 235 12.17 0.03 0.69
CA VAL A 235 11.19 0.60 -0.24
C VAL A 235 11.83 1.65 -1.14
N PHE A 236 12.60 2.60 -0.58
CA PHE A 236 13.26 3.64 -1.37
C PHE A 236 14.24 3.04 -2.37
N HIS A 237 15.04 2.06 -1.95
CA HIS A 237 15.97 1.37 -2.84
C HIS A 237 15.23 0.62 -3.96
N GLN A 238 14.14 -0.09 -3.64
CA GLN A 238 13.35 -0.80 -4.65
C GLN A 238 12.69 0.16 -5.65
N LEU A 239 12.14 1.28 -5.18
CA LEU A 239 11.58 2.32 -6.04
C LEU A 239 12.67 2.96 -6.92
N SER A 240 13.85 3.22 -6.35
CA SER A 240 15.02 3.71 -7.07
C SER A 240 15.42 2.76 -8.20
N LEU A 241 15.51 1.45 -7.94
CA LEU A 241 15.81 0.45 -8.96
C LEU A 241 14.77 0.42 -10.08
N ILE A 242 13.49 0.47 -9.73
CA ILE A 242 12.40 0.49 -10.71
C ILE A 242 12.49 1.72 -11.60
N LEU A 243 12.67 2.90 -11.00
CA LEU A 243 12.87 4.14 -11.75
C LEU A 243 14.12 4.02 -12.63
N GLY A 244 15.24 3.55 -12.07
CA GLY A 244 16.52 3.30 -12.75
C GLY A 244 16.40 2.47 -14.03
N GLN A 245 15.62 1.38 -13.99
CA GLN A 245 15.37 0.53 -15.16
C GLN A 245 14.69 1.28 -16.31
N TYR A 246 13.90 2.29 -16.00
CA TYR A 246 13.26 3.14 -16.99
C TYR A 246 14.17 4.27 -17.52
N HIS A 247 15.28 4.57 -16.84
CA HIS A 247 16.25 5.58 -17.25
C HIS A 247 17.28 5.09 -18.27
N ALA A 248 17.61 3.80 -18.29
CA ALA A 248 18.73 3.29 -19.10
C ALA A 248 18.67 3.67 -20.59
N ASN A 249 17.48 4.01 -21.11
CA ASN A 249 17.25 4.39 -22.50
C ASN A 249 16.59 5.77 -22.69
N THR A 250 16.52 6.62 -21.66
CA THR A 250 15.92 7.96 -21.77
C THR A 250 16.80 9.04 -21.15
N PRO A 251 16.85 10.27 -21.72
CA PRO A 251 17.62 11.39 -21.16
C PRO A 251 17.01 11.95 -19.86
N ILE A 252 16.10 11.21 -19.23
CA ILE A 252 15.35 11.64 -18.07
C ILE A 252 16.26 11.50 -16.84
N GLN A 253 16.35 12.54 -16.02
CA GLN A 253 17.03 12.50 -14.72
C GLN A 253 15.97 12.26 -13.62
N VAL A 254 16.10 11.18 -12.85
CA VAL A 254 15.43 11.10 -11.55
C VAL A 254 16.42 11.59 -10.50
N THR A 255 16.04 12.66 -9.81
CA THR A 255 16.78 13.10 -8.62
C THR A 255 16.46 12.13 -7.50
N GLN A 256 17.48 11.45 -6.97
CA GLN A 256 17.33 10.55 -5.82
C GLN A 256 18.07 11.14 -4.64
N THR A 257 17.35 11.46 -3.57
CA THR A 257 17.95 12.09 -2.40
C THR A 257 17.42 11.46 -1.13
N GLU A 258 18.34 11.08 -0.24
CA GLU A 258 18.02 10.69 1.13
C GLU A 258 18.37 11.85 2.06
N ILE A 259 17.41 12.25 2.89
CA ILE A 259 17.56 13.28 3.90
C ILE A 259 17.35 12.65 5.27
N LEU A 260 18.37 12.76 6.11
CA LEU A 260 18.30 12.34 7.51
C LEU A 260 17.78 13.49 8.37
N PHE A 261 16.83 13.20 9.26
CA PHE A 261 16.38 14.17 10.26
C PHE A 261 16.74 13.74 11.67
N ASP A 262 17.24 14.69 12.46
CA ASP A 262 17.45 14.57 13.90
C ASP A 262 17.05 15.92 14.52
N PHE A 263 15.98 15.93 15.31
CA PHE A 263 15.50 17.15 15.99
C PHE A 263 15.83 17.15 17.49
N GLY A 264 16.84 16.37 17.89
CA GLY A 264 17.34 16.31 19.26
C GLY A 264 17.95 17.61 19.77
N ASP A 265 18.45 18.44 18.87
CA ASP A 265 19.02 19.75 19.17
C ASP A 265 18.85 20.74 18.00
N GLU A 266 19.16 22.00 18.28
CA GLU A 266 19.08 23.10 17.31
C GLU A 266 19.98 22.87 16.08
N LYS A 267 21.13 22.20 16.26
CA LYS A 267 22.06 21.94 15.15
C LYS A 267 21.47 20.93 14.18
N GLY A 268 20.80 19.89 14.69
CA GLY A 268 20.09 18.89 13.90
C GLY A 268 18.96 19.51 13.08
N ILE A 269 18.16 20.38 13.71
CA ILE A 269 17.09 21.15 13.02
C ILE A 269 17.67 22.02 11.89
N GLN A 270 18.72 22.79 12.16
CA GLN A 270 19.36 23.65 11.15
C GLN A 270 20.06 22.85 10.05
N SER A 271 20.63 21.69 10.37
CA SER A 271 21.22 20.78 9.39
C SER A 271 20.15 20.24 8.44
N TYR A 272 19.03 19.76 8.99
CA TYR A 272 17.90 19.27 8.22
C TYR A 272 17.33 20.37 7.30
N ALA A 273 17.10 21.57 7.84
CA ALA A 273 16.59 22.70 7.06
C ALA A 273 17.50 23.02 5.86
N ARG A 274 18.83 23.07 6.05
CA ARG A 274 19.78 23.29 4.95
C ARG A 274 19.74 22.19 3.88
N SER A 275 19.56 20.92 4.29
CA SER A 275 19.40 19.81 3.36
C SER A 275 18.13 19.93 2.54
N VAL A 276 17.02 20.32 3.17
CA VAL A 276 15.74 20.60 2.49
C VAL A 276 15.88 21.76 1.50
N SER A 277 16.45 22.90 1.89
CA SER A 277 16.63 24.03 0.97
C SER A 277 17.52 23.68 -0.22
N ARG A 278 18.56 22.86 -0.01
CA ARG A 278 19.42 22.35 -1.08
C ARG A 278 18.64 21.46 -2.05
N LEU A 279 17.87 20.50 -1.51
CA LEU A 279 17.03 19.61 -2.31
C LEU A 279 16.01 20.42 -3.14
N ILE A 280 15.34 21.41 -2.55
CA ILE A 280 14.39 22.26 -3.26
C ILE A 280 15.08 23.03 -4.40
N LYS A 281 16.28 23.57 -4.14
CA LYS A 281 17.07 24.25 -5.19
C LYS A 281 17.38 23.30 -6.34
N GLU A 282 17.84 22.08 -6.04
CA GLU A 282 18.14 21.06 -7.04
C GLU A 282 16.89 20.66 -7.84
N MET A 283 15.78 20.39 -7.17
CA MET A 283 14.50 20.05 -7.81
C MET A 283 14.03 21.17 -8.76
N LYS A 284 14.14 22.44 -8.34
CA LYS A 284 13.83 23.59 -9.19
C LYS A 284 14.76 23.70 -10.39
N THR A 285 16.07 23.53 -10.20
CA THR A 285 17.06 23.56 -11.28
C THR A 285 16.82 22.45 -12.31
N ASN A 286 16.42 21.26 -11.86
CA ASN A 286 16.12 20.13 -12.72
C ASN A 286 14.68 20.15 -13.27
N GLY A 287 13.90 21.19 -12.98
CA GLY A 287 12.53 21.35 -13.44
C GLY A 287 11.57 20.26 -12.94
N VAL A 288 11.82 19.70 -11.75
CA VAL A 288 11.04 18.61 -11.13
C VAL A 288 9.58 19.01 -10.99
N THR A 289 8.70 18.28 -11.67
CA THR A 289 7.23 18.44 -11.61
C THR A 289 6.56 17.30 -10.85
N ARG A 290 7.34 16.32 -10.38
CA ARG A 290 6.80 15.17 -9.66
C ARG A 290 7.71 14.78 -8.51
N VAL A 291 7.15 14.67 -7.31
CA VAL A 291 7.91 14.35 -6.10
C VAL A 291 7.27 13.15 -5.41
N ILE A 292 8.06 12.11 -5.23
CA ILE A 292 7.67 10.93 -4.45
C ILE A 292 8.48 10.97 -3.17
N VAL A 293 7.81 11.16 -2.04
CA VAL A 293 8.44 11.17 -0.72
C VAL A 293 8.17 9.84 -0.03
N VAL A 294 9.22 9.18 0.46
CA VAL A 294 9.12 8.04 1.38
C VAL A 294 9.55 8.53 2.76
N PHE A 295 8.59 8.70 3.65
CA PHE A 295 8.84 9.11 5.03
C PHE A 295 8.87 7.89 5.92
N THR A 296 9.99 7.67 6.61
CA THR A 296 10.18 6.54 7.52
C THR A 296 10.50 7.03 8.92
N THR A 297 9.72 6.58 9.90
CA THR A 297 9.98 6.82 11.32
C THR A 297 9.33 5.73 12.18
N HIS A 298 9.62 5.73 13.47
CA HIS A 298 8.91 4.90 14.45
C HIS A 298 7.88 5.72 15.18
N SER A 299 6.87 5.05 15.73
CA SER A 299 6.01 5.65 16.74
C SER A 299 5.98 4.82 18.00
N THR A 300 5.82 5.49 19.14
CA THR A 300 5.67 4.85 20.43
C THR A 300 4.41 3.96 20.43
N PRO A 301 4.50 2.70 20.89
CA PRO A 301 3.36 1.78 20.87
C PRO A 301 2.16 2.21 21.71
N ASP A 302 2.40 2.97 22.78
CA ASP A 302 1.36 3.30 23.76
C ASP A 302 0.56 4.55 23.41
N ASP A 303 1.23 5.60 22.93
CA ASP A 303 0.62 6.91 22.70
C ASP A 303 0.78 7.43 21.25
N GLY A 304 1.47 6.69 20.36
CA GLY A 304 1.56 7.02 18.94
C GLY A 304 2.35 8.28 18.62
N ARG A 305 3.18 8.78 19.55
CA ARG A 305 4.12 9.88 19.33
C ARG A 305 5.21 9.45 18.35
N LEU A 306 5.62 10.34 17.46
CA LEU A 306 6.60 10.04 16.42
C LEU A 306 8.01 10.23 16.92
N HIS A 307 8.90 9.31 16.57
CA HIS A 307 10.32 9.44 16.85
C HIS A 307 10.92 10.54 15.95
N TYR A 308 11.73 11.40 16.54
CA TYR A 308 12.45 12.47 15.84
C TYR A 308 13.98 12.39 16.00
N ARG A 309 14.44 11.38 16.74
CA ARG A 309 15.85 11.06 16.92
C ARG A 309 16.01 9.56 17.14
N SER A 310 17.04 8.98 16.52
CA SER A 310 17.42 7.59 16.77
C SER A 310 17.99 7.44 18.19
N GLY A 311 17.53 6.41 18.90
CA GLY A 311 17.74 6.29 20.36
C GLY A 311 19.04 5.66 20.81
N GLY A 312 19.77 4.99 19.91
CA GLY A 312 20.77 4.02 20.35
C GLY A 312 20.20 3.10 21.44
N GLU A 313 20.99 2.84 22.48
CA GLU A 313 20.58 2.01 23.63
C GLU A 313 19.56 2.70 24.58
N ALA A 314 19.42 4.02 24.53
CA ALA A 314 18.61 4.80 25.47
C ALA A 314 17.13 4.95 25.07
N GLY A 315 16.72 4.38 23.92
CA GLY A 315 15.40 4.59 23.34
C GLY A 315 15.30 5.90 22.56
N GLY A 316 14.58 5.88 21.43
CA GLY A 316 14.42 7.06 20.56
C GLY A 316 13.73 8.21 21.29
N LEU A 317 14.03 9.45 20.90
CA LEU A 317 13.23 10.59 21.39
C LEU A 317 11.97 10.72 20.53
N SER A 318 10.83 10.87 21.19
CA SER A 318 9.52 10.98 20.55
C SER A 318 8.80 12.27 20.94
N ASP A 319 8.04 12.84 20.01
CA ASP A 319 7.16 13.98 20.29
C ASP A 319 5.79 13.82 19.63
N ASP A 320 4.88 14.75 19.94
CA ASP A 320 3.58 14.84 19.27
C ASP A 320 3.74 14.85 17.75
N ALA A 321 2.98 13.99 17.07
CA ALA A 321 3.10 13.82 15.62
C ALA A 321 3.00 15.14 14.85
N SER A 322 2.10 16.05 15.27
CA SER A 322 1.96 17.38 14.66
C SER A 322 3.27 18.19 14.69
N ARG A 323 4.01 18.15 15.80
CA ARG A 323 5.28 18.87 15.96
C ARG A 323 6.41 18.21 15.18
N VAL A 324 6.46 16.88 15.14
CA VAL A 324 7.46 16.18 14.33
C VAL A 324 7.20 16.43 12.85
N LEU A 325 5.95 16.26 12.39
CA LEU A 325 5.57 16.46 10.99
C LEU A 325 5.75 17.91 10.53
N SER A 326 5.52 18.91 11.38
CA SER A 326 5.76 20.31 11.01
C SER A 326 7.24 20.67 10.89
N ASN A 327 8.12 19.96 11.61
CA ASN A 327 9.57 20.08 11.45
C ASN A 327 10.08 19.31 10.23
N VAL A 328 9.60 18.07 10.01
CA VAL A 328 9.94 17.25 8.84
C VAL A 328 9.46 17.95 7.56
N PHE A 329 8.16 18.21 7.47
CA PHE A 329 7.54 18.90 6.34
C PHE A 329 7.49 20.39 6.63
N ASN A 330 8.67 20.99 6.71
CA ASN A 330 8.81 22.40 7.03
C ASN A 330 8.11 23.29 5.97
N ARG A 331 7.89 24.55 6.34
CA ARG A 331 7.17 25.51 5.48
C ARG A 331 7.77 25.63 4.08
N GLU A 332 9.09 25.59 3.96
CA GLU A 332 9.77 25.73 2.66
C GLU A 332 9.44 24.56 1.73
N LEU A 333 9.51 23.33 2.24
CA LEU A 333 9.16 22.12 1.49
C LEU A 333 7.68 22.12 1.12
N CYS A 334 6.78 22.41 2.06
CA CYS A 334 5.35 22.45 1.78
C CYS A 334 4.99 23.48 0.70
N ILE A 335 5.55 24.69 0.76
CA ILE A 335 5.32 25.72 -0.27
C ILE A 335 5.77 25.23 -1.66
N PHE A 336 6.91 24.53 -1.74
CA PHE A 336 7.36 23.95 -3.00
C PHE A 336 6.41 22.86 -3.51
N LEU A 337 5.97 21.95 -2.64
CA LEU A 337 5.11 20.84 -3.04
C LEU A 337 3.67 21.26 -3.37
N GLN A 338 3.22 22.42 -2.87
CA GLN A 338 1.92 23.04 -3.18
C GLN A 338 1.88 23.73 -4.57
N GLN A 339 3.01 23.80 -5.29
CA GLN A 339 3.03 24.46 -6.58
C GLN A 339 2.10 23.74 -7.57
N PRO A 340 1.32 24.47 -8.40
CA PRO A 340 0.29 23.86 -9.27
C PRO A 340 0.82 22.84 -10.27
N ASP A 341 2.09 22.97 -10.66
CA ASP A 341 2.82 22.11 -11.58
C ASP A 341 3.56 20.96 -10.90
N VAL A 342 3.52 20.88 -9.56
CA VAL A 342 4.17 19.84 -8.77
C VAL A 342 3.14 18.80 -8.31
N HIS A 343 3.36 17.56 -8.74
CA HIS A 343 2.59 16.39 -8.31
C HIS A 343 3.34 15.62 -7.23
N SER A 344 2.88 15.70 -5.99
CA SER A 344 3.51 15.13 -4.80
C SER A 344 2.75 13.91 -4.26
N THR A 345 3.48 12.84 -3.97
CA THR A 345 2.97 11.61 -3.32
C THR A 345 3.81 11.31 -2.10
N LEU A 346 3.18 11.08 -0.95
CA LEU A 346 3.83 10.69 0.30
C LEU A 346 3.51 9.24 0.64
N PHE A 347 4.53 8.40 0.75
CA PHE A 347 4.45 7.10 1.39
C PHE A 347 4.88 7.22 2.85
N VAL A 348 3.97 6.93 3.79
CA VAL A 348 4.24 6.95 5.23
C VAL A 348 4.53 5.54 5.72
N MET A 349 5.79 5.31 6.08
CA MET A 349 6.30 4.08 6.63
C MET A 349 6.54 4.27 8.13
N THR A 350 5.49 4.07 8.93
CA THR A 350 5.56 4.25 10.39
C THR A 350 4.99 3.03 11.11
N CYS A 351 5.83 2.35 11.88
CA CYS A 351 5.39 1.27 12.78
C CYS A 351 4.84 1.86 14.10
N GLY A 352 4.29 1.01 14.96
CA GLY A 352 3.71 1.42 16.25
C GLY A 352 2.26 1.95 16.15
N ALA A 353 1.90 2.88 17.03
CA ALA A 353 0.52 3.32 17.23
C ALA A 353 0.14 4.64 16.54
N ALA A 354 0.96 5.14 15.60
CA ALA A 354 0.74 6.42 14.90
C ALA A 354 -0.67 6.57 14.29
N PHE A 355 -1.24 5.48 13.78
CA PHE A 355 -2.57 5.51 13.14
C PHE A 355 -3.70 4.98 14.02
N SER A 356 -3.39 4.35 15.15
CA SER A 356 -4.39 3.97 16.16
C SER A 356 -4.63 5.07 17.19
N ASN A 357 -3.68 5.99 17.35
CA ASN A 357 -3.84 7.19 18.15
C ASN A 357 -4.53 8.29 17.34
N GLN A 358 -5.67 8.79 17.84
CA GLN A 358 -6.46 9.82 17.13
C GLN A 358 -5.68 11.10 16.89
N LYS A 359 -4.90 11.60 17.87
CA LYS A 359 -4.14 12.85 17.73
C LYS A 359 -3.08 12.73 16.63
N SER A 360 -2.41 11.58 16.57
CA SER A 360 -1.40 11.31 15.54
C SER A 360 -2.04 11.12 14.17
N PHE A 361 -3.17 10.41 14.08
CA PHE A 361 -3.97 10.29 12.86
C PHE A 361 -4.44 11.66 12.33
N ASP A 362 -4.93 12.53 13.22
CA ASP A 362 -5.35 13.90 12.87
C ASP A 362 -4.17 14.72 12.36
N ALA A 363 -2.96 14.53 12.90
CA ALA A 363 -1.76 15.22 12.43
C ALA A 363 -1.41 14.86 10.97
N PHE A 364 -1.53 13.58 10.57
CA PHE A 364 -1.35 13.17 9.17
C PHE A 364 -2.48 13.69 8.28
N THR A 365 -3.70 13.74 8.79
CA THR A 365 -4.85 14.30 8.07
C THR A 365 -4.64 15.80 7.82
N ASN A 366 -4.21 16.55 8.83
CA ASN A 366 -3.88 17.98 8.72
C ASN A 366 -2.70 18.24 7.78
N LEU A 367 -1.69 17.35 7.78
CA LEU A 367 -0.61 17.43 6.80
C LEU A 367 -1.15 17.36 5.38
N ARG A 368 -2.12 16.47 5.10
CA ARG A 368 -2.79 16.46 3.80
C ARG A 368 -3.66 17.69 3.58
N SER A 369 -4.41 18.15 4.58
CA SER A 369 -5.25 19.36 4.47
C SER A 369 -4.45 20.63 4.18
N SER A 370 -3.13 20.60 4.42
CA SER A 370 -2.24 21.68 3.99
C SER A 370 -1.98 21.70 2.47
N ASP A 371 -2.52 20.76 1.69
CA ASP A 371 -2.29 20.61 0.24
C ASP A 371 -0.83 20.40 -0.19
N ALA A 372 0.08 20.14 0.76
CA ALA A 372 1.47 19.80 0.43
C ALA A 372 1.59 18.50 -0.37
N PHE A 373 0.65 17.57 -0.21
CA PHE A 373 0.66 16.28 -0.89
C PHE A 373 -0.62 16.09 -1.68
N ASN A 374 -0.55 15.69 -2.95
CA ASN A 374 -1.76 15.30 -3.67
C ASN A 374 -2.32 13.99 -3.12
N ILE A 375 -1.43 13.04 -2.83
CA ILE A 375 -1.73 11.70 -2.35
C ILE A 375 -0.85 11.39 -1.13
N VAL A 376 -1.45 10.88 -0.06
CA VAL A 376 -0.73 10.25 1.05
C VAL A 376 -1.16 8.79 1.12
N VAL A 377 -0.19 7.87 1.17
CA VAL A 377 -0.40 6.43 1.33
C VAL A 377 0.30 5.99 2.60
N ALA A 378 -0.44 5.43 3.56
CA ALA A 378 0.13 4.91 4.80
C ALA A 378 -0.24 3.44 5.01
N PHE A 379 0.61 2.75 5.76
CA PHE A 379 0.46 1.34 6.07
C PHE A 379 0.32 1.15 7.59
N PRO A 380 -0.89 1.37 8.15
CA PRO A 380 -1.08 1.23 9.59
C PRO A 380 -0.88 -0.22 10.05
N SER A 381 0.25 -0.47 10.72
CA SER A 381 0.44 -1.66 11.55
C SER A 381 1.47 -1.37 12.64
N SER A 382 1.21 -1.88 13.85
CA SER A 382 2.13 -1.77 14.98
C SER A 382 3.45 -2.51 14.72
N GLU A 383 3.39 -3.61 13.97
CA GLU A 383 4.50 -4.49 13.62
C GLU A 383 4.83 -4.38 12.13
N MET A 384 4.59 -3.20 11.52
CA MET A 384 4.84 -3.00 10.09
C MET A 384 6.34 -3.13 9.79
N GLU A 385 6.71 -4.08 8.95
CA GLU A 385 8.04 -4.14 8.34
C GLU A 385 8.00 -3.41 6.99
N PRO A 386 8.77 -2.32 6.78
CA PRO A 386 8.74 -1.56 5.53
C PRO A 386 8.96 -2.41 4.28
N LEU A 387 9.75 -3.48 4.39
CA LEU A 387 10.00 -4.41 3.28
C LEU A 387 8.71 -5.07 2.75
N GLU A 388 7.74 -5.36 3.61
CA GLU A 388 6.46 -5.98 3.22
C GLU A 388 5.65 -5.08 2.27
N THR A 389 5.81 -3.76 2.41
CA THR A 389 5.11 -2.75 1.59
C THR A 389 5.76 -2.52 0.23
N ALA A 390 7.00 -2.97 0.06
CA ALA A 390 7.84 -2.54 -1.05
C ALA A 390 7.31 -3.03 -2.42
N SER A 391 6.75 -4.24 -2.46
CA SER A 391 6.05 -4.77 -3.64
C SER A 391 4.82 -3.94 -4.03
N PHE A 392 4.00 -3.58 -3.05
CA PHE A 392 2.84 -2.71 -3.26
C PHE A 392 3.26 -1.33 -3.75
N CYS A 393 4.25 -0.68 -3.11
CA CYS A 393 4.76 0.62 -3.52
C CYS A 393 5.32 0.58 -4.95
N ALA A 394 6.04 -0.47 -5.32
CA ALA A 394 6.52 -0.72 -6.67
C ALA A 394 5.38 -0.80 -7.69
N ALA A 395 4.33 -1.57 -7.38
CA ALA A 395 3.17 -1.72 -8.24
C ALA A 395 2.37 -0.40 -8.34
N PHE A 396 2.23 0.32 -7.23
CA PHE A 396 1.58 1.63 -7.16
C PHE A 396 2.34 2.65 -8.02
N LEU A 397 3.66 2.75 -7.85
CA LEU A 397 4.53 3.59 -8.66
C LEU A 397 4.30 3.28 -10.14
N ARG A 398 4.32 2.01 -10.53
CA ARG A 398 4.11 1.61 -11.92
C ARG A 398 2.73 2.00 -12.45
N ARG A 399 1.64 1.68 -11.73
CA ARG A 399 0.25 1.84 -12.23
C ARG A 399 -0.30 3.25 -12.10
N VAL A 400 -0.05 3.89 -10.97
CA VAL A 400 -0.60 5.21 -10.66
C VAL A 400 0.34 6.28 -11.20
N ILE A 401 1.60 6.22 -10.81
CA ILE A 401 2.53 7.33 -11.06
C ILE A 401 3.08 7.28 -12.48
N LEU A 402 3.75 6.19 -12.86
CA LEU A 402 4.43 6.06 -14.16
C LEU A 402 3.44 5.95 -15.32
N GLN A 403 2.37 5.19 -15.10
CA GLN A 403 1.30 5.00 -16.08
C GLN A 403 0.25 6.13 -16.04
N GLY A 404 0.20 6.97 -15.00
CA GLY A 404 -0.82 8.01 -14.87
C GLY A 404 -2.23 7.45 -14.63
N GLY A 405 -2.33 6.24 -14.05
CA GLY A 405 -3.60 5.68 -13.64
C GLY A 405 -4.20 6.48 -12.47
N GLY A 406 -5.52 6.65 -12.44
CA GLY A 406 -6.18 7.24 -11.27
C GLY A 406 -6.05 6.31 -10.06
N VAL A 407 -5.75 6.85 -8.88
CA VAL A 407 -5.55 6.07 -7.64
C VAL A 407 -6.74 5.15 -7.37
N GLU A 408 -7.96 5.69 -7.36
CA GLU A 408 -9.19 4.94 -7.08
C GLU A 408 -9.39 3.77 -8.05
N ARG A 409 -9.00 3.96 -9.31
CA ARG A 409 -9.14 2.95 -10.35
C ARG A 409 -8.07 1.86 -10.23
N ALA A 410 -6.84 2.24 -9.86
CA ALA A 410 -5.74 1.29 -9.70
C ALA A 410 -5.82 0.50 -8.39
N LEU A 411 -6.41 1.09 -7.34
CA LEU A 411 -6.35 0.57 -5.98
C LEU A 411 -6.94 -0.85 -5.83
N PRO A 412 -8.12 -1.20 -6.39
CA PRO A 412 -8.65 -2.55 -6.27
C PRO A 412 -7.69 -3.60 -6.85
N GLY A 413 -7.18 -3.36 -8.06
CA GLY A 413 -6.21 -4.27 -8.68
C GLY A 413 -4.90 -4.34 -7.90
N LEU A 414 -4.40 -3.22 -7.39
CA LEU A 414 -3.20 -3.21 -6.53
C LEU A 414 -3.41 -4.02 -5.26
N CYS A 415 -4.56 -3.88 -4.61
CA CYS A 415 -4.84 -4.59 -3.37
C CYS A 415 -5.08 -6.08 -3.59
N ILE A 416 -5.76 -6.47 -4.67
CA ILE A 416 -5.96 -7.87 -5.03
C ILE A 416 -4.61 -8.56 -5.30
N ASP A 417 -3.73 -7.92 -6.07
CA ASP A 417 -2.42 -8.48 -6.42
C ASP A 417 -1.47 -8.61 -5.21
N HIS A 418 -1.75 -7.89 -4.12
CA HIS A 418 -0.90 -7.86 -2.91
C HIS A 418 -1.68 -8.30 -1.67
N CYS A 419 -2.47 -9.38 -1.80
CA CYS A 419 -3.22 -9.96 -0.68
C CYS A 419 -2.32 -10.35 0.51
N ALA A 420 -1.07 -10.73 0.25
CA ALA A 420 -0.07 -10.99 1.28
C ALA A 420 0.18 -9.76 2.16
N LEU A 421 0.28 -8.56 1.58
CA LEU A 421 0.36 -7.32 2.35
C LEU A 421 -0.90 -7.14 3.21
N GLY A 422 -2.06 -7.51 2.70
CA GLY A 422 -3.32 -7.47 3.44
C GLY A 422 -3.39 -8.33 4.70
N ALA A 423 -2.58 -9.39 4.77
CA ALA A 423 -2.43 -10.17 5.99
C ALA A 423 -1.60 -9.45 7.06
N HIS A 424 -0.82 -8.45 6.68
CA HIS A 424 0.15 -7.75 7.53
C HIS A 424 -0.22 -6.29 7.83
N ALA A 425 -0.77 -5.57 6.87
CA ALA A 425 -1.12 -4.17 7.03
C ALA A 425 -2.42 -3.86 6.29
N GLN A 426 -3.11 -2.84 6.79
CA GLN A 426 -4.13 -2.17 6.00
C GLN A 426 -3.45 -1.06 5.19
N ILE A 427 -4.20 -0.42 4.29
CA ILE A 427 -3.73 0.74 3.55
C ILE A 427 -4.69 1.90 3.78
N LEU A 428 -4.14 3.05 4.14
CA LEU A 428 -4.86 4.31 4.22
C LEU A 428 -4.39 5.22 3.10
N ILE A 429 -5.34 5.79 2.36
CA ILE A 429 -5.04 6.71 1.27
C ILE A 429 -5.82 8.00 1.47
N TRP A 430 -5.11 9.10 1.68
CA TRP A 430 -5.70 10.43 1.65
C TRP A 430 -5.57 10.99 0.23
N HIS A 431 -6.68 11.41 -0.37
CA HIS A 431 -6.71 12.17 -1.62
C HIS A 431 -7.50 13.46 -1.45
N GLY A 432 -7.21 14.43 -2.30
CA GLY A 432 -7.97 15.67 -2.35
C GLY A 432 -9.35 15.41 -2.96
N SER A 433 -10.38 16.05 -2.40
CA SER A 433 -11.68 16.08 -3.05
C SER A 433 -11.57 16.84 -4.37
N SER A 434 -11.78 16.13 -5.49
CA SER A 434 -11.83 16.76 -6.81
C SER A 434 -13.23 17.27 -7.17
N GLU A 435 -14.25 16.96 -6.37
CA GLU A 435 -15.65 17.02 -6.81
C GLU A 435 -16.35 18.36 -6.55
N SER A 436 -15.74 19.29 -5.81
CA SER A 436 -16.29 20.64 -5.69
C SER A 436 -15.19 21.69 -5.64
N ALA A 437 -15.17 22.58 -6.64
CA ALA A 437 -14.27 23.74 -6.68
C ALA A 437 -14.43 24.68 -5.46
N ASN A 438 -15.50 24.51 -4.67
CA ASN A 438 -15.81 25.31 -3.49
C ASN A 438 -15.49 24.62 -2.16
N ASP A 439 -15.10 23.34 -2.13
CA ASP A 439 -14.78 22.64 -0.87
C ASP A 439 -13.43 21.91 -0.95
N SER A 440 -12.38 22.67 -1.23
CA SER A 440 -10.99 22.21 -1.22
C SER A 440 -10.53 21.71 0.16
N SER A 441 -11.35 21.87 1.21
CA SER A 441 -11.02 21.48 2.58
C SER A 441 -11.31 20.02 2.90
N LEU A 442 -12.20 19.36 2.13
CA LEU A 442 -12.58 17.99 2.40
C LEU A 442 -11.50 17.01 1.94
N VAL A 443 -10.79 16.44 2.90
CA VAL A 443 -9.88 15.32 2.69
C VAL A 443 -10.70 14.04 2.74
N ARG A 444 -10.74 13.29 1.63
CA ARG A 444 -11.39 11.99 1.60
C ARG A 444 -10.32 10.93 1.87
N ILE A 445 -10.60 10.04 2.81
CA ILE A 445 -9.67 9.00 3.24
C ILE A 445 -10.23 7.64 2.85
N THR A 446 -9.54 6.92 1.98
CA THR A 446 -9.89 5.56 1.61
C THR A 446 -9.09 4.58 2.44
N ARG A 447 -9.80 3.73 3.19
CA ARG A 447 -9.25 2.60 3.93
C ARG A 447 -9.44 1.32 3.12
N ALA A 448 -8.33 0.77 2.64
CA ALA A 448 -8.24 -0.52 1.98
C ALA A 448 -7.87 -1.59 3.02
N LEU A 449 -8.71 -2.63 3.12
CA LEU A 449 -8.52 -3.73 4.05
C LEU A 449 -8.82 -5.07 3.36
N TRP A 450 -8.24 -6.13 3.90
CA TRP A 450 -8.47 -7.48 3.47
C TRP A 450 -9.15 -8.25 4.59
N CYS A 451 -10.21 -8.96 4.23
CA CYS A 451 -10.96 -9.81 5.12
C CYS A 451 -10.58 -11.27 4.85
N HIS A 452 -10.38 -12.02 5.91
CA HIS A 452 -10.27 -13.49 5.85
C HIS A 452 -11.12 -14.08 6.98
N GLU A 453 -11.86 -15.15 6.72
CA GLU A 453 -12.81 -15.70 7.69
C GLU A 453 -12.18 -16.09 9.04
N VAL A 454 -10.91 -16.53 9.02
CA VAL A 454 -10.21 -16.99 10.23
C VAL A 454 -9.15 -16.01 10.71
N GLU A 455 -8.34 -15.44 9.81
CA GLU A 455 -7.14 -14.68 10.17
C GLU A 455 -7.39 -13.18 10.32
N ALA A 456 -8.34 -12.65 9.53
CA ALA A 456 -8.70 -11.24 9.53
C ALA A 456 -10.22 -11.03 9.37
N PRO A 457 -11.06 -11.61 10.25
CA PRO A 457 -12.51 -11.49 10.15
C PRO A 457 -12.92 -10.01 10.21
N CYS A 458 -13.71 -9.59 9.23
CA CYS A 458 -14.10 -8.19 9.04
C CYS A 458 -12.89 -7.22 8.93
N GLY A 459 -11.71 -7.71 8.54
CA GLY A 459 -10.48 -6.90 8.44
C GLY A 459 -9.74 -6.68 9.76
N ILE A 460 -10.18 -7.34 10.84
CA ILE A 460 -9.52 -7.27 12.15
C ILE A 460 -8.53 -8.42 12.26
N ARG A 461 -7.22 -8.11 12.24
CA ARG A 461 -6.16 -9.10 12.35
C ARG A 461 -6.25 -9.81 13.71
N LEU A 462 -6.30 -11.14 13.69
CA LEU A 462 -6.29 -11.99 14.91
C LEU A 462 -4.93 -12.68 15.13
N ILE A 463 -3.89 -12.15 14.51
CA ILE A 463 -2.52 -12.62 14.63
C ILE A 463 -2.14 -12.55 16.12
N ASN A 464 -1.53 -13.63 16.60
CA ASN A 464 -1.09 -13.80 17.99
C ASN A 464 -2.19 -13.97 19.07
N ILE A 465 -3.48 -14.05 18.75
CA ILE A 465 -4.50 -14.39 19.78
C ILE A 465 -4.43 -15.88 20.16
N ARG A 466 -3.42 -16.28 20.93
CA ARG A 466 -3.38 -17.61 21.53
C ARG A 466 -4.66 -17.82 22.32
N CYS A 467 -5.28 -18.99 22.18
CA CYS A 467 -6.40 -19.33 23.04
C CYS A 467 -5.95 -19.19 24.50
N PRO A 468 -6.65 -18.41 25.35
CA PRO A 468 -6.23 -18.20 26.73
C PRO A 468 -6.26 -19.49 27.56
N CYS A 469 -6.97 -20.53 27.11
CA CYS A 469 -7.10 -21.79 27.82
C CYS A 469 -6.08 -22.85 27.37
N CYS A 470 -5.82 -22.99 26.07
CA CYS A 470 -4.96 -24.06 25.54
C CYS A 470 -3.67 -23.56 24.89
N PHE A 471 -3.49 -22.24 24.76
CA PHE A 471 -2.33 -21.57 24.15
C PHE A 471 -2.04 -21.94 22.68
N LEU A 472 -2.89 -22.74 22.03
CA LEU A 472 -2.78 -23.09 20.62
C LEU A 472 -3.24 -21.94 19.72
N LEU A 473 -2.53 -21.75 18.60
CA LEU A 473 -2.77 -20.66 17.65
C LEU A 473 -3.85 -20.97 16.61
N ARG A 474 -4.02 -22.23 16.17
CA ARG A 474 -4.69 -22.54 14.88
C ARG A 474 -6.10 -23.15 14.97
N GLN A 475 -6.59 -23.48 16.15
CA GLN A 475 -7.91 -24.10 16.30
C GLN A 475 -8.92 -23.08 16.85
N ARG A 476 -9.49 -22.27 15.96
CA ARG A 476 -10.49 -21.26 16.33
C ARG A 476 -11.73 -21.36 15.44
N LYS A 477 -12.87 -21.01 16.00
CA LYS A 477 -14.11 -20.73 15.29
C LYS A 477 -14.41 -19.26 15.52
N VAL A 478 -14.46 -18.47 14.46
CA VAL A 478 -14.85 -17.07 14.52
C VAL A 478 -16.31 -16.97 14.14
N GLN A 479 -17.09 -16.22 14.91
CA GLN A 479 -18.49 -15.89 14.60
C GLN A 479 -18.72 -14.42 14.87
N VAL A 480 -19.55 -13.76 14.07
CA VAL A 480 -20.07 -12.45 14.44
C VAL A 480 -21.37 -12.67 15.19
N GLU A 481 -21.43 -12.16 16.42
CA GLU A 481 -22.59 -12.22 17.30
C GLU A 481 -23.12 -10.80 17.55
N THR A 482 -24.40 -10.69 17.82
CA THR A 482 -25.01 -9.47 18.36
C THR A 482 -24.70 -9.38 19.85
N ASP A 483 -24.43 -8.18 20.37
CA ASP A 483 -24.19 -7.98 21.80
C ASP A 483 -25.49 -8.24 22.60
N PRO A 484 -25.49 -9.10 23.64
CA PRO A 484 -26.66 -9.41 24.44
C PRO A 484 -27.32 -8.18 25.09
N GLY A 485 -26.57 -7.09 25.28
CA GLY A 485 -27.09 -5.85 25.89
C GLY A 485 -27.46 -4.75 24.89
N ASP A 486 -27.13 -4.89 23.62
CA ASP A 486 -27.38 -3.87 22.60
C ASP A 486 -27.46 -4.51 21.21
N HIS A 487 -28.69 -4.68 20.71
CA HIS A 487 -28.93 -5.31 19.40
C HIS A 487 -28.34 -4.54 18.21
N SER A 488 -27.96 -3.27 18.40
CA SER A 488 -27.27 -2.47 17.38
C SER A 488 -25.77 -2.76 17.30
N ARG A 489 -25.19 -3.37 18.35
CA ARG A 489 -23.76 -3.67 18.42
C ARG A 489 -23.48 -5.10 18.01
N ARG A 490 -22.47 -5.25 17.16
CA ARG A 490 -21.93 -6.54 16.76
C ARG A 490 -20.57 -6.75 17.42
N ARG A 491 -20.22 -8.00 17.68
CA ARG A 491 -18.93 -8.40 18.22
C ARG A 491 -18.44 -9.68 17.55
N LEU A 492 -17.13 -9.80 17.40
CA LEU A 492 -16.49 -11.05 17.00
C LEU A 492 -16.35 -11.93 18.23
N ALA A 493 -16.95 -13.11 18.18
CA ALA A 493 -16.77 -14.19 19.13
C ALA A 493 -15.71 -15.15 18.58
N ILE A 494 -14.59 -15.25 19.28
CA ILE A 494 -13.48 -16.15 18.95
C ILE A 494 -13.55 -17.32 19.92
N ARG A 495 -13.96 -18.49 19.42
CA ARG A 495 -14.13 -19.71 20.20
C ARG A 495 -12.96 -20.66 19.93
N CYS A 496 -12.43 -21.28 20.98
CA CYS A 496 -11.42 -22.32 20.82
C CYS A 496 -12.05 -23.60 20.24
N LYS A 497 -11.43 -24.19 19.21
CA LYS A 497 -11.75 -25.53 18.69
C LYS A 497 -10.89 -26.64 19.32
N GLY A 498 -10.00 -26.28 20.24
CA GLY A 498 -9.12 -27.23 20.93
C GLY A 498 -9.84 -28.15 21.92
N LEU A 499 -9.07 -29.05 22.53
CA LEU A 499 -9.57 -30.11 23.43
C LEU A 499 -10.31 -29.60 24.67
N VAL A 500 -10.10 -28.33 25.05
CA VAL A 500 -10.74 -27.72 26.22
C VAL A 500 -12.18 -27.31 25.86
N LYS A 501 -13.13 -28.23 26.05
CA LYS A 501 -14.57 -28.04 25.74
C LYS A 501 -15.24 -26.83 26.42
N LYS A 502 -14.63 -26.26 27.47
CA LYS A 502 -15.20 -25.15 28.27
C LYS A 502 -14.42 -23.84 28.16
N CYS A 503 -13.61 -23.64 27.12
CA CYS A 503 -12.91 -22.36 26.98
C CYS A 503 -13.89 -21.23 26.64
N PRO A 504 -13.96 -20.16 27.46
CA PRO A 504 -14.85 -19.03 27.16
C PRO A 504 -14.43 -18.35 25.85
N PRO A 505 -15.39 -17.85 25.06
CA PRO A 505 -15.09 -17.06 23.87
C PRO A 505 -14.38 -15.75 24.24
N THR A 506 -13.40 -15.37 23.43
CA THR A 506 -12.85 -14.01 23.44
C THR A 506 -13.73 -13.13 22.56
N TYR A 507 -14.18 -11.99 23.10
CA TYR A 507 -15.03 -11.06 22.38
C TYR A 507 -14.24 -9.82 21.95
N ILE A 508 -14.34 -9.46 20.67
CA ILE A 508 -13.81 -8.21 20.13
C ILE A 508 -14.99 -7.36 19.65
N PRO A 509 -15.23 -6.16 20.21
CA PRO A 509 -16.32 -5.31 19.75
C PRO A 509 -16.04 -4.84 18.32
N LEU A 510 -17.02 -4.98 17.43
CA LEU A 510 -16.95 -4.41 16.08
C LEU A 510 -17.39 -2.95 16.14
N LYS A 511 -16.54 -2.04 15.70
CA LYS A 511 -16.82 -0.59 15.67
C LYS A 511 -16.69 -0.06 14.24
N GLY A 512 -17.52 0.94 13.92
CA GLY A 512 -17.50 1.65 12.64
C GLY A 512 -17.61 0.70 11.44
N ILE A 513 -16.70 0.83 10.48
CA ILE A 513 -16.64 0.02 9.26
C ILE A 513 -16.65 -1.49 9.51
N HIS A 514 -16.02 -1.94 10.60
CA HIS A 514 -15.95 -3.38 10.87
C HIS A 514 -17.32 -3.96 11.26
N ALA A 515 -18.27 -3.14 11.71
CA ALA A 515 -19.63 -3.59 12.03
C ALA A 515 -20.50 -3.81 10.78
N THR A 516 -20.24 -3.09 9.70
CA THR A 516 -20.96 -3.20 8.42
C THR A 516 -20.29 -4.15 7.45
N ALA A 517 -19.00 -4.47 7.66
CA ALA A 517 -18.31 -5.48 6.88
C ALA A 517 -19.03 -6.84 7.03
N PRO A 518 -19.47 -7.48 5.92
CA PRO A 518 -19.91 -8.85 5.99
C PRO A 518 -18.73 -9.68 6.51
N LEU A 519 -19.02 -10.76 7.26
CA LEU A 519 -18.07 -11.85 7.36
C LEU A 519 -17.65 -12.16 5.92
N GLY A 520 -16.34 -12.30 5.66
CA GLY A 520 -15.87 -12.74 4.34
C GLY A 520 -16.83 -13.82 3.87
N ALA A 521 -17.35 -13.69 2.63
CA ALA A 521 -18.39 -14.58 2.13
C ALA A 521 -18.06 -15.99 2.59
N SER A 522 -19.05 -16.77 3.03
CA SER A 522 -18.81 -18.15 3.47
C SER A 522 -18.41 -19.05 2.29
N SER A 523 -17.56 -18.56 1.39
CA SER A 523 -16.74 -19.34 0.52
C SER A 523 -15.92 -20.23 1.43
N SER A 524 -16.29 -21.50 1.44
CA SER A 524 -15.55 -22.62 2.03
C SER A 524 -14.08 -22.70 1.59
N THR A 525 -13.63 -21.79 0.73
CA THR A 525 -12.31 -21.72 0.09
C THR A 525 -11.26 -20.99 0.92
N GLY A 526 -11.61 -20.28 1.99
CA GLY A 526 -10.62 -19.55 2.81
C GLY A 526 -9.93 -18.41 2.05
N GLU A 527 -10.61 -17.79 1.09
CA GLU A 527 -10.03 -16.73 0.27
C GLU A 527 -9.98 -15.38 0.99
N TRP A 528 -8.96 -14.59 0.66
CA TRP A 528 -8.85 -13.21 1.10
C TRP A 528 -9.75 -12.32 0.24
N VAL A 529 -10.62 -11.55 0.89
CA VAL A 529 -11.57 -10.65 0.22
C VAL A 529 -11.14 -9.21 0.45
N PHE A 530 -10.88 -8.49 -0.64
CA PHE A 530 -10.59 -7.06 -0.58
C PHE A 530 -11.86 -6.22 -0.34
N ARG A 531 -11.72 -5.18 0.48
CA ARG A 531 -12.74 -4.15 0.72
C ARG A 531 -12.09 -2.77 0.81
N SER A 532 -12.79 -1.76 0.31
CA SER A 532 -12.41 -0.35 0.46
C SER A 532 -13.58 0.46 1.03
N TYR A 533 -13.27 1.37 1.95
CA TYR A 533 -14.25 2.23 2.60
C TYR A 533 -13.74 3.67 2.61
N ASN A 534 -14.65 4.63 2.49
CA ASN A 534 -14.34 6.03 2.81
C ASN A 534 -14.60 6.23 4.31
N ILE A 535 -13.62 6.80 5.02
CA ILE A 535 -13.72 7.14 6.46
C ILE A 535 -13.79 8.63 6.70
#